data_AF-A0A1U6JK98-F1
#
_entry.id   AF-A0A1U6JK98-F1
#
_cell.length_a   1.000
_cell.length_b   1.000
_cell.length_c   1.000
_cell.angle_alpha   90.00
_cell.angle_beta   90.00
_cell.angle_gamma   90.00
#
_symmetry.space_group_name_H-M   'P 1'
#
loop_
_entity.id
_entity.type
_entity.pdbx_description
1 polymer ?
#
loop_
_entity_poly.entity_id
_entity_poly.type
_entity_poly.pdbx_seq_one_letter_code
_entity_poly.pdbx_strand_id
1 'polypeptide(L)'
;MHKVMVKGILSSNNGMNIYRGCSHGCIYCDSRSLCYGMNHIFEDIEVKIDGTQLLEDALKKKRKKCMIGTGAMRDPYIHIEEKLQNTRKSLEIIEKLCKIIEPNVSTTKERFEVLKVMRDNGIPTVVWISPILPYINDTEKNNGIQLSFDI
;
A
#
# COMPACT_ATOMS: atom_id res chain seq x y z
N MET A 1 9.39 9.44 16.20
CA MET A 1 9.20 8.07 15.69
C MET A 1 9.99 7.13 16.59
N HIS A 2 9.47 5.94 16.82
CA HIS A 2 10.18 4.83 17.45
C HIS A 2 10.03 3.56 16.63
N LYS A 3 10.96 2.62 16.81
CA LYS A 3 11.01 1.35 16.07
C LYS A 3 10.61 0.22 17.00
N VAL A 4 9.83 -0.71 16.49
CA VAL A 4 9.41 -1.92 17.21
C VAL A 4 9.56 -3.15 16.32
N MET A 5 9.88 -4.27 16.96
CA MET A 5 9.79 -5.61 16.37
C MET A 5 8.44 -6.21 16.78
N VAL A 6 7.76 -6.91 15.88
CA VAL A 6 6.46 -7.51 16.15
C VAL A 6 6.45 -9.00 15.82
N LYS A 7 5.52 -9.75 16.42
CA LYS A 7 5.40 -11.19 16.14
C LYS A 7 4.57 -11.51 14.89
N GLY A 8 3.83 -10.52 14.37
CA GLY A 8 2.96 -10.69 13.22
C GLY A 8 2.48 -9.35 12.70
N ILE A 9 2.16 -9.31 11.40
CA ILE A 9 1.79 -8.07 10.70
C ILE A 9 0.33 -8.06 10.20
N LEU A 10 -0.28 -9.24 10.02
CA LEU A 10 -1.66 -9.41 9.58
C LEU A 10 -2.57 -9.74 10.75
N SER A 11 -3.73 -9.10 10.82
CA SER A 11 -4.82 -9.47 11.72
C SER A 11 -5.53 -10.75 11.27
N SER A 12 -6.47 -11.25 12.08
CA SER A 12 -7.35 -12.38 11.71
C SER A 12 -8.09 -12.16 10.40
N ASN A 13 -8.49 -10.92 10.12
CA ASN A 13 -9.17 -10.52 8.89
C ASN A 13 -8.21 -10.01 7.80
N ASN A 14 -6.90 -10.29 7.92
CA ASN A 14 -5.85 -9.86 6.99
C ASN A 14 -5.68 -8.33 6.87
N GLY A 15 -6.08 -7.59 7.91
CA GLY A 15 -5.76 -6.17 8.03
C GLY A 15 -4.30 -5.98 8.41
N MET A 16 -3.62 -5.09 7.71
CA MET A 16 -2.20 -4.78 7.89
C MET A 16 -2.03 -3.32 8.31
N ASN A 17 -1.18 -3.08 9.30
CA ASN A 17 -0.74 -1.74 9.70
C ASN A 17 0.78 -1.76 9.89
N ILE A 18 1.52 -1.13 8.99
CA ILE A 18 2.99 -0.96 9.09
C ILE A 18 3.37 0.07 10.15
N TYR A 19 2.52 1.09 10.31
CA TYR A 19 2.71 2.22 11.22
C TYR A 19 1.60 2.30 12.26
N ARG A 20 1.93 2.71 13.49
CA ARG A 20 0.94 3.20 14.47
C ARG A 20 1.30 4.63 14.87
N GLY A 21 0.31 5.52 14.98
CA GLY A 21 0.56 6.95 15.28
C GLY A 21 0.80 7.81 14.02
N CYS A 22 0.31 9.07 14.00
CA CYS A 22 0.23 9.97 12.82
C CYS A 22 0.83 11.33 13.09
N SER A 23 1.42 11.92 12.05
CA SER A 23 1.81 13.32 12.03
C SER A 23 0.82 14.26 11.32
N HIS A 24 -0.24 13.76 10.66
CA HIS A 24 -1.16 14.63 9.88
C HIS A 24 -2.04 15.56 10.73
N GLY A 25 -2.37 15.19 11.97
CA GLY A 25 -3.11 16.09 12.86
C GLY A 25 -4.60 16.31 12.53
N CYS A 26 -5.26 15.41 11.80
CA CYS A 26 -6.69 15.57 11.46
C CYS A 26 -7.57 15.69 12.72
N ILE A 27 -8.41 16.74 12.77
CA ILE A 27 -9.28 17.03 13.92
C ILE A 27 -10.33 15.95 14.20
N TYR A 28 -10.68 15.16 13.18
CA TYR A 28 -11.69 14.09 13.23
C TYR A 28 -11.07 12.68 13.28
N CYS A 29 -9.78 12.57 13.60
CA CYS A 29 -9.09 11.28 13.54
C CYS A 29 -9.58 10.32 14.64
N ASP A 30 -10.42 9.37 14.25
CA ASP A 30 -10.96 8.34 15.13
C ASP A 30 -9.86 7.51 15.81
N SER A 31 -8.71 7.29 15.15
CA SER A 31 -7.57 6.56 15.68
C SER A 31 -6.96 7.17 16.96
N ARG A 32 -7.34 8.40 17.34
CA ARG A 32 -6.97 9.03 18.62
C ARG A 32 -7.78 8.51 19.80
N SER A 33 -8.89 7.81 19.56
CA SER A 33 -9.75 7.25 20.60
C SER A 33 -9.02 6.18 21.41
N LEU A 34 -9.36 6.09 22.70
CA LEU A 34 -8.78 5.13 23.64
C LEU A 34 -9.02 3.67 23.23
N CYS A 35 -10.07 3.39 22.46
CA CYS A 35 -10.39 2.04 21.99
C CYS A 35 -9.29 1.43 21.11
N TYR A 36 -8.43 2.25 20.51
CA TYR A 36 -7.30 1.79 19.69
C TYR A 36 -6.06 1.43 20.50
N GLY A 37 -6.07 1.61 21.83
CA GLY A 37 -5.01 1.13 22.72
C GLY A 37 -3.61 1.62 22.34
N MET A 38 -3.47 2.93 22.13
CA MET A 38 -2.18 3.57 21.85
C MET A 38 -1.41 3.76 23.17
N ASN A 39 -0.31 3.05 23.33
CA ASN A 39 0.53 3.09 24.54
C ASN A 39 1.68 4.12 24.43
N HIS A 40 1.64 4.98 23.42
CA HIS A 40 2.62 6.00 23.12
C HIS A 40 1.92 7.26 22.62
N ILE A 41 2.65 8.37 22.59
CA ILE A 41 2.14 9.64 22.04
C ILE A 41 1.73 9.41 20.59
N PHE A 42 0.54 9.87 20.20
CA PHE A 42 -0.03 9.58 18.89
C PHE A 42 0.83 10.09 17.73
N GLU A 43 1.51 11.23 17.92
CA GLU A 43 2.43 11.84 16.96
C GLU A 43 3.80 11.14 16.92
N ASP A 44 4.13 10.35 17.94
CA ASP A 44 5.31 9.50 17.93
C ASP A 44 5.02 8.21 17.15
N ILE A 45 5.31 8.25 15.85
CA ILE A 45 5.00 7.15 14.93
C ILE A 45 5.81 5.90 15.29
N GLU A 46 5.12 4.83 15.66
CA GLU A 46 5.63 3.48 15.81
C GLU A 46 5.83 2.84 14.44
N VAL A 47 7.06 2.44 14.15
CA VAL A 47 7.45 1.78 12.91
C VAL A 47 7.76 0.31 13.19
N LYS A 48 6.98 -0.60 12.58
CA LYS A 48 7.23 -2.05 12.63
C LYS A 48 8.30 -2.43 11.61
N ILE A 49 9.56 -2.48 12.04
CA ILE A 49 10.71 -2.59 11.13
C ILE A 49 10.82 -3.95 10.43
N ASP A 50 10.27 -5.00 11.04
CA ASP A 50 10.18 -6.36 10.52
C ASP A 50 8.88 -6.64 9.77
N GLY A 51 7.99 -5.64 9.66
CA GLY A 51 6.65 -5.80 9.10
C GLY A 51 6.64 -6.30 7.65
N THR A 52 7.56 -5.82 6.81
CA THR A 52 7.66 -6.24 5.40
C THR A 52 8.11 -7.70 5.27
N GLN A 53 9.06 -8.15 6.10
CA GLN A 53 9.52 -9.54 6.10
C GLN A 53 8.41 -10.48 6.57
N LEU A 54 7.74 -10.11 7.67
CA LEU A 54 6.60 -10.88 8.19
C LEU A 54 5.45 -10.98 7.19
N LEU A 55 5.24 -9.94 6.38
CA LEU A 55 4.23 -9.95 5.32
C LEU A 55 4.59 -10.99 4.26
N GLU A 56 5.82 -10.98 3.77
CA GLU A 56 6.27 -11.95 2.77
C GLU A 56 6.10 -13.39 3.27
N ASP A 57 6.53 -13.66 4.50
CA ASP A 57 6.44 -14.98 5.12
C ASP A 57 4.98 -15.41 5.35
N ALA A 58 4.12 -14.47 5.74
CA ALA A 58 2.70 -14.73 5.91
C ALA A 58 2.02 -15.06 4.58
N LEU A 59 2.33 -14.31 3.52
CA LEU A 59 1.75 -14.52 2.18
C LEU A 59 2.20 -15.86 1.57
N LYS A 60 3.47 -16.26 1.72
CA LYS A 60 3.97 -17.58 1.28
C LYS A 60 3.23 -18.76 1.93
N LYS A 61 2.70 -18.55 3.15
CA LYS A 61 1.96 -19.57 3.90
C LYS A 61 0.46 -19.59 3.59
N LYS A 62 -0.08 -18.57 2.92
CA LYS A 62 -1.50 -18.58 2.52
C LYS A 62 -1.75 -19.70 1.51
N ARG A 63 -2.87 -20.39 1.69
CA ARG A 63 -3.35 -21.49 0.83
C ARG A 63 -4.73 -21.21 0.22
N LYS A 64 -5.39 -20.16 0.70
CA LYS A 64 -6.70 -19.69 0.24
C LYS A 64 -6.56 -18.23 -0.19
N LYS A 65 -7.35 -17.84 -1.19
CA LYS A 65 -7.47 -16.45 -1.62
C LYS A 65 -7.88 -15.58 -0.43
N CYS A 66 -7.25 -14.43 -0.29
CA CYS A 66 -7.61 -13.47 0.73
C CYS A 66 -7.28 -12.05 0.28
N MET A 67 -8.13 -11.09 0.67
CA MET A 67 -7.83 -9.68 0.50
C MET A 67 -6.91 -9.21 1.63
N ILE A 68 -5.85 -8.49 1.28
CA ILE A 68 -5.01 -7.80 2.26
C ILE A 68 -5.54 -6.39 2.42
N GLY A 69 -6.09 -6.09 3.60
CA GLY A 69 -6.55 -4.75 3.91
C GLY A 69 -5.39 -3.89 4.39
N THR A 70 -5.23 -2.70 3.82
CA THR A 70 -4.39 -1.63 4.39
C THR A 70 -5.30 -0.46 4.73
N GLY A 71 -4.83 0.51 5.51
CA GLY A 71 -5.65 1.71 5.76
C GLY A 71 -6.69 1.58 6.88
N ALA A 72 -6.95 0.37 7.40
CA ALA A 72 -8.10 0.09 8.27
C ALA A 72 -8.12 0.87 9.59
N MET A 73 -6.95 1.16 10.16
CA MET A 73 -6.84 1.94 11.39
C MET A 73 -6.17 3.29 11.15
N ARG A 74 -5.47 3.45 10.01
CA ARG A 74 -4.38 4.40 9.81
C ARG A 74 -4.07 4.54 8.34
N ASP A 75 -3.80 5.75 7.88
CA ASP A 75 -3.26 5.97 6.53
C ASP A 75 -1.83 5.37 6.42
N PRO A 76 -1.55 4.51 5.43
CA PRO A 76 -0.22 3.93 5.22
C PRO A 76 0.76 4.87 4.48
N TYR A 77 0.32 6.05 4.03
CA TYR A 77 1.08 7.07 3.29
C TYR A 77 1.34 8.34 4.10
N ILE A 78 1.60 8.17 5.39
CA ILE A 78 2.05 9.26 6.26
C ILE A 78 3.41 9.81 5.79
N HIS A 79 3.72 11.08 6.09
CA HIS A 79 4.94 11.76 5.62
C HIS A 79 6.25 10.98 5.81
N ILE A 80 6.35 10.12 6.84
CA ILE A 80 7.55 9.31 7.07
C ILE A 80 7.77 8.22 6.02
N GLU A 81 6.71 7.83 5.30
CA GLU A 81 6.76 6.85 4.19
C GLU A 81 7.65 7.36 3.05
N GLU A 82 7.79 8.68 2.86
CA GLU A 82 8.72 9.27 1.89
C GLU A 82 10.14 8.72 2.06
N LYS A 83 10.56 8.50 3.31
CA LYS A 83 11.90 8.01 3.65
C LYS A 83 11.97 6.51 3.84
N LEU A 84 10.93 5.91 4.43
CA LEU A 84 10.96 4.50 4.83
C LEU A 84 10.53 3.54 3.70
N GLN A 85 9.56 3.97 2.90
CA GLN A 85 9.00 3.21 1.77
C GLN A 85 8.53 1.80 2.16
N ASN A 86 8.05 1.61 3.39
CA ASN A 86 7.66 0.28 3.86
C ASN A 86 6.32 -0.15 3.27
N THR A 87 5.37 0.77 3.12
CA THR A 87 4.11 0.52 2.42
C THR A 87 4.37 0.19 0.96
N ARG A 88 5.25 0.94 0.28
CA ARG A 88 5.68 0.64 -1.09
C ARG A 88 6.25 -0.77 -1.21
N LYS A 89 7.22 -1.13 -0.36
CA LYS A 89 7.80 -2.48 -0.34
C LYS A 89 6.75 -3.56 -0.09
N SER A 90 5.80 -3.31 0.81
CA SER A 90 4.69 -4.24 1.05
C SER A 90 3.84 -4.48 -0.19
N LEU A 91 3.52 -3.43 -0.95
CA LEU A 91 2.77 -3.57 -2.19
C LEU A 91 3.55 -4.31 -3.27
N GLU A 92 4.84 -4.04 -3.42
CA GLU A 92 5.72 -4.77 -4.35
C GLU A 92 5.79 -6.27 -4.00
N ILE A 93 5.86 -6.61 -2.71
CA ILE A 93 5.80 -8.00 -2.24
C ILE A 93 4.45 -8.63 -2.59
N ILE A 94 3.34 -7.92 -2.35
CA ILE A 94 1.99 -8.39 -2.69
C ILE A 94 1.87 -8.62 -4.20
N GLU A 95 2.31 -7.68 -5.03
CA GLU A 95 2.27 -7.78 -6.48
C GLU A 95 3.12 -8.97 -6.98
N LYS A 96 4.34 -9.13 -6.46
CA LYS A 96 5.21 -10.26 -6.78
C LYS A 96 4.55 -11.61 -6.47
N LEU A 97 3.83 -11.70 -5.35
CA LEU A 97 3.13 -12.92 -4.92
C LEU A 97 1.72 -13.03 -5.49
N CYS A 98 1.19 -11.98 -6.14
CA CYS A 98 -0.15 -11.96 -6.71
C CYS A 98 -0.33 -13.07 -7.76
N LYS A 99 0.71 -13.40 -8.53
CA LYS A 99 0.69 -14.55 -9.46
C LYS A 99 0.47 -15.92 -8.79
N ILE A 100 0.77 -16.04 -7.50
CA ILE A 100 0.54 -17.26 -6.71
C ILE A 100 -0.89 -17.27 -6.14
N ILE A 101 -1.44 -16.11 -5.81
CA ILE A 101 -2.72 -15.96 -5.10
C ILE A 101 -3.90 -15.79 -6.09
N GLU A 102 -3.67 -15.09 -7.21
CA GLU A 102 -4.63 -14.75 -8.27
C GLU A 102 -4.03 -14.95 -9.68
N PRO A 103 -3.69 -16.18 -10.09
CA PRO A 103 -2.92 -16.46 -11.30
C PRO A 103 -3.57 -16.02 -12.62
N ASN A 104 -4.89 -15.80 -12.62
CA ASN A 104 -5.67 -15.44 -13.82
C ASN A 104 -6.00 -13.93 -13.87
N VAL A 105 -5.54 -13.14 -12.90
CA VAL A 105 -5.77 -11.69 -12.91
C VAL A 105 -4.67 -11.03 -13.74
N SER A 106 -5.08 -10.15 -14.65
CA SER A 106 -4.16 -9.30 -15.39
C SER A 106 -3.39 -8.42 -14.41
N THR A 107 -2.07 -8.59 -14.40
CA THR A 107 -1.12 -7.73 -13.70
C THR A 107 -1.25 -6.29 -14.17
N THR A 108 -0.77 -5.36 -13.36
CA THR A 108 -0.72 -3.92 -13.71
C THR A 108 -0.03 -3.71 -15.07
N LYS A 109 1.04 -4.47 -15.32
CA LYS A 109 1.78 -4.44 -16.59
C LYS A 109 0.93 -4.90 -17.78
N GLU A 110 0.24 -6.02 -17.67
CA GLU A 110 -0.62 -6.53 -18.75
C GLU A 110 -1.79 -5.57 -19.05
N ARG A 111 -2.37 -4.94 -18.01
CA ARG A 111 -3.37 -3.89 -18.20
C ARG A 111 -2.81 -2.69 -18.97
N PHE A 112 -1.57 -2.31 -18.67
CA PHE A 112 -0.89 -1.22 -19.39
C PHE A 112 -0.55 -1.58 -20.84
N GLU A 113 -0.19 -2.83 -21.12
CA GLU A 113 0.04 -3.32 -22.49
C GLU A 113 -1.24 -3.24 -23.34
N VAL A 114 -2.40 -3.59 -22.78
CA VAL A 114 -3.70 -3.41 -23.46
C VAL A 114 -3.96 -1.95 -23.80
N LEU A 115 -3.66 -1.02 -22.88
CA LEU A 115 -3.82 0.42 -23.13
C LEU A 115 -2.94 0.92 -24.27
N LYS A 116 -1.70 0.39 -24.42
CA LYS A 116 -0.84 0.70 -25.56
C LYS A 116 -1.45 0.22 -26.88
N VAL A 117 -1.91 -1.03 -26.91
CA VAL A 117 -2.56 -1.59 -28.11
C VAL A 117 -3.78 -0.77 -28.52
N MET A 118 -4.61 -0.35 -27.55
CA MET A 118 -5.75 0.51 -27.82
C MET A 118 -5.33 1.87 -28.41
N ARG A 119 -4.31 2.51 -27.85
CA ARG A 119 -3.73 3.76 -28.38
C ARG A 119 -3.26 3.59 -29.84
N ASP A 120 -2.51 2.54 -30.13
CA ASP A 120 -1.92 2.30 -31.45
C ASP A 120 -3.01 2.06 -32.53
N ASN A 121 -4.20 1.62 -32.13
CA ASN A 121 -5.37 1.44 -32.99
C ASN A 121 -6.29 2.68 -33.02
N GLY A 122 -5.87 3.81 -32.43
CA GLY A 122 -6.66 5.04 -32.39
C GLY A 122 -7.91 4.95 -31.51
N ILE A 123 -7.97 4.00 -30.57
CA ILE A 123 -9.09 3.84 -29.64
C ILE A 123 -8.85 4.74 -28.42
N PRO A 124 -9.72 5.74 -28.16
CA PRO A 124 -9.58 6.59 -26.98
C PRO A 124 -9.69 5.76 -25.70
N THR A 125 -8.72 5.92 -24.81
CA THR A 125 -8.68 5.21 -23.51
C THR A 125 -8.59 6.21 -22.38
N VAL A 126 -9.29 5.91 -21.29
CA VAL A 126 -9.25 6.69 -20.06
C VAL A 126 -8.71 5.79 -18.95
N VAL A 127 -7.63 6.21 -18.31
CA VAL A 127 -7.09 5.54 -17.13
C VAL A 127 -7.58 6.26 -15.90
N TRP A 128 -8.48 5.62 -15.16
CA TRP A 128 -8.88 6.14 -13.86
C TRP A 128 -7.86 5.72 -12.80
N ILE A 129 -6.99 6.65 -12.43
CA ILE A 129 -6.03 6.47 -11.35
C ILE A 129 -6.63 7.07 -10.09
N SER A 130 -7.15 6.21 -9.21
CA SER A 130 -7.69 6.62 -7.91
C SER A 130 -7.49 5.53 -6.86
N PRO A 131 -7.07 5.88 -5.63
CA PRO A 131 -6.55 7.20 -5.24
C PRO A 131 -5.17 7.48 -5.87
N ILE A 132 -4.85 8.77 -6.05
CA ILE A 132 -3.44 9.19 -6.19
C ILE A 132 -2.87 9.17 -4.77
N LEU A 133 -1.94 8.25 -4.56
CA LEU A 133 -1.30 7.93 -3.30
C LEU A 133 0.09 8.58 -3.28
N PRO A 134 0.33 9.48 -2.31
CA PRO A 134 1.64 10.09 -2.12
C PRO A 134 2.74 9.03 -2.04
N TYR A 135 3.86 9.32 -2.67
CA TYR A 135 5.07 8.51 -2.75
C TYR A 135 4.93 7.18 -3.50
N ILE A 136 3.75 6.80 -3.96
CA ILE A 136 3.47 5.53 -4.65
C ILE A 136 3.21 5.73 -6.13
N ASN A 137 2.22 6.57 -6.45
CA ASN A 137 1.81 6.87 -7.81
C ASN A 137 1.52 8.39 -7.99
N ASP A 138 2.28 9.23 -7.30
CA ASP A 138 2.19 10.69 -7.31
C ASP A 138 3.30 11.40 -8.10
N THR A 139 4.32 10.67 -8.60
CA THR A 139 5.44 11.26 -9.35
C THR A 139 5.71 10.50 -10.65
N GLU A 140 6.18 11.19 -11.68
CA GLU A 140 6.44 10.58 -13.00
C GLU A 140 7.34 9.33 -12.93
N LYS A 141 8.35 9.37 -12.05
CA LYS A 141 9.28 8.26 -11.82
C LYS A 141 8.60 7.04 -11.19
N ASN A 142 7.58 7.26 -10.38
CA ASN A 142 6.89 6.23 -9.62
C ASN A 142 5.65 5.68 -10.34
N ASN A 143 5.05 6.47 -11.24
CA ASN A 143 3.81 6.12 -11.91
C ASN A 143 4.04 5.15 -13.06
N GLY A 144 5.25 5.10 -13.62
CA GLY A 144 5.56 4.35 -14.84
C GLY A 144 4.75 4.81 -16.07
N ILE A 145 3.88 5.80 -15.89
CA ILE A 145 3.01 6.41 -16.87
C ILE A 145 3.62 7.77 -17.13
N GLN A 146 4.32 7.89 -18.25
CA GLN A 146 4.58 9.19 -18.84
C GLN A 146 3.20 9.72 -19.27
N LEU A 147 2.59 10.54 -18.41
CA LEU A 147 1.38 11.29 -18.71
C LEU A 147 1.79 12.42 -19.67
N SER A 148 2.12 12.07 -20.91
CA SER A 148 2.03 13.04 -22.00
C SER A 148 0.55 13.36 -22.16
N PHE A 149 0.09 14.40 -21.47
CA PHE A 149 -1.14 15.09 -21.80
C PHE A 149 -0.90 15.81 -23.12
N ASP A 150 -0.90 15.05 -24.21
CA ASP A 150 -1.18 15.63 -25.52
C ASP A 150 -2.71 15.74 -25.59
N ILE A 151 -3.20 16.88 -25.11
CA ILE A 151 -4.49 17.43 -25.58
C ILE A 151 -4.28 17.86 -27.04
#